data_AF-A0A3B9BIX2-F1
#
_entry.id   AF-A0A3B9BIX2-F1
#
_cell.length_a   1.000
_cell.length_b   1.000
_cell.length_c   1.000
_cell.angle_alpha   90.00
_cell.angle_beta   90.00
_cell.angle_gamma   90.00
#
_symmetry.space_group_name_H-M   'P 1'
#
loop_
_entity.id
_entity.type
_entity.pdbx_description
1 polymer ?
#
loop_
_entity_poly.entity_id
_entity_poly.type
_entity_poly.pdbx_seq_one_letter_code
_entity_poly.pdbx_strand_id
1 'polypeptide(L)'
;MQHQLSIRGAREHNLANIDVDLPRDRLIVFTGLSGSGKSSLAFDTIYAEGQRRYVESLSAYARQFLEMMQKPDVDHIEGLSPAISIEQKTTSRNPRSTVGTVTEIYDYMRLLFARVGIPYSPATGLPIE
;
A
#
# COMPACT_ATOMS: atom_id res chain seq x y z
N MET A 1 11.79 3.85 22.22
CA MET A 1 10.99 3.40 21.06
C MET A 1 10.80 1.91 21.19
N GLN A 2 9.63 1.34 20.85
CA GLN A 2 9.50 -0.12 20.77
C GLN A 2 10.41 -0.62 19.64
N HIS A 3 11.37 -1.48 19.97
CA HIS A 3 12.35 -2.02 19.03
C HIS A 3 11.87 -3.28 18.29
N GLN A 4 10.64 -3.70 18.58
CA GLN A 4 10.08 -4.97 18.12
C GLN A 4 8.60 -4.81 17.73
N LEU A 5 8.20 -5.56 16.72
CA LEU A 5 6.81 -5.81 16.35
C LEU A 5 6.42 -7.15 16.97
N SER A 6 5.48 -7.11 17.90
CA SER A 6 5.00 -8.30 18.62
C SER A 6 3.59 -8.62 18.19
N ILE A 7 3.39 -9.82 17.68
CA ILE A 7 2.11 -10.38 17.26
C ILE A 7 1.77 -11.51 18.21
N ARG A 8 0.54 -11.50 18.75
CA ARG A 8 0.05 -12.50 19.69
C ARG A 8 -1.27 -13.10 19.22
N GLY A 9 -1.34 -14.42 19.24
CA GLY A 9 -2.52 -15.20 18.91
C GLY A 9 -3.05 -14.97 17.49
N ALA A 10 -2.18 -14.94 16.48
CA ALA A 10 -2.62 -14.80 15.09
C ALA A 10 -3.29 -16.09 14.59
N ARG A 11 -4.53 -15.98 14.10
CA ARG A 11 -5.42 -17.08 13.69
C ARG A 11 -6.02 -16.91 12.30
N GLU A 12 -5.61 -15.89 11.56
CA GLU A 12 -6.11 -15.64 10.21
C GLU A 12 -5.90 -16.84 9.28
N HIS A 13 -6.96 -17.26 8.59
CA HIS A 13 -6.98 -18.46 7.73
C HIS A 13 -6.55 -19.76 8.44
N ASN A 14 -5.34 -20.26 8.16
CA ASN A 14 -4.81 -21.51 8.68
C ASN A 14 -3.71 -21.29 9.74
N LEU A 15 -3.55 -20.07 10.24
CA LEU A 15 -2.63 -19.79 11.34
C LEU A 15 -3.13 -20.46 12.62
N ALA A 16 -2.26 -21.24 13.26
CA ALA A 16 -2.61 -22.04 14.41
C ALA A 16 -2.36 -21.30 15.75
N ASN A 17 -2.97 -20.11 15.90
CA ASN A 17 -2.83 -19.27 17.10
C ASN A 17 -1.35 -18.96 17.43
N ILE A 18 -0.63 -18.40 16.46
CA ILE A 18 0.82 -18.23 16.56
C ILE A 18 1.20 -16.90 17.21
N ASP A 19 2.30 -16.93 17.95
CA ASP A 19 2.96 -15.75 18.51
C ASP A 19 4.27 -15.50 17.77
N VAL A 20 4.50 -14.27 17.31
CA VAL A 20 5.69 -13.91 16.52
C VAL A 20 6.23 -12.57 16.97
N ASP A 21 7.56 -12.50 17.04
CA ASP A 21 8.32 -11.39 17.55
C ASP A 21 9.37 -10.98 16.51
N LEU A 22 9.20 -9.79 15.92
CA LEU A 22 9.90 -9.35 14.72
C LEU A 22 10.72 -8.08 15.01
N PRO A 23 12.04 -8.06 14.74
CA PRO A 23 12.85 -6.85 14.98
C PRO A 23 12.45 -5.74 14.01
N ARG A 24 12.13 -4.56 14.54
CA ARG A 24 11.80 -3.40 13.69
C ARG A 24 13.03 -2.87 12.97
N ASP A 25 12.80 -2.11 11.90
CA ASP A 25 13.83 -1.45 11.08
C ASP A 25 14.82 -2.44 10.44
N ARG A 26 14.32 -3.63 10.11
CA ARG A 26 15.04 -4.70 9.42
C ARG A 26 14.30 -5.15 8.18
N LEU A 27 15.05 -5.68 7.22
CA LEU A 27 14.48 -6.48 6.14
C LEU A 27 14.14 -7.87 6.68
N ILE A 28 12.85 -8.13 6.84
CA ILE A 28 12.33 -9.42 7.32
C ILE A 28 11.81 -10.20 6.13
N VAL A 29 12.23 -11.46 6.02
CA VAL A 29 11.81 -12.37 4.96
C VAL A 29 10.99 -13.51 5.56
N PHE A 30 9.74 -13.64 5.12
CA PHE A 30 8.89 -14.78 5.46
C PHE A 30 9.11 -15.89 4.44
N THR A 31 9.52 -17.06 4.91
CA THR A 31 9.83 -18.23 4.06
C THR A 31 9.07 -19.48 4.54
N GLY A 32 8.99 -20.49 3.69
CA GLY A 32 8.24 -21.73 3.95
C GLY A 32 7.45 -22.24 2.75
N LEU A 33 7.01 -23.49 2.82
CA LEU A 33 6.24 -24.18 1.76
C LEU A 33 4.97 -23.44 1.35
N SER A 34 4.50 -23.61 0.11
CA SER A 34 3.21 -23.04 -0.31
C SER A 34 2.08 -23.47 0.65
N GLY A 35 1.18 -22.54 0.99
CA GLY A 35 0.10 -22.80 1.95
C GLY A 35 0.51 -22.76 3.43
N SER A 36 1.77 -22.51 3.78
CA SER A 36 2.23 -22.48 5.19
C SER A 36 1.74 -21.29 6.04
N GLY A 37 0.86 -20.43 5.52
CA GLY A 37 0.35 -19.25 6.25
C GLY A 37 1.22 -17.99 6.16
N LYS A 38 2.25 -17.95 5.29
CA LYS A 38 3.10 -16.74 5.10
C LYS A 38 2.28 -15.51 4.73
N SER A 39 1.43 -15.64 3.70
CA SER A 39 0.59 -14.54 3.22
C SER A 39 -0.46 -14.16 4.26
N SER A 40 -1.04 -15.16 4.95
CA SER A 40 -1.99 -14.94 6.04
C SER A 40 -1.39 -14.08 7.14
N LEU A 41 -0.14 -14.35 7.54
CA LEU A 41 0.54 -13.56 8.55
C LEU A 41 0.98 -12.18 8.03
N ALA A 42 1.59 -12.12 6.84
CA ALA A 42 2.16 -10.88 6.32
C ALA A 42 1.10 -9.88 5.81
N PHE A 43 0.18 -10.35 4.97
CA PHE A 43 -0.82 -9.52 4.30
C PHE A 43 -2.13 -9.46 5.09
N ASP A 44 -2.69 -10.63 5.39
CA ASP A 44 -4.05 -10.71 5.94
C ASP A 44 -4.08 -10.37 7.44
N THR A 45 -2.94 -10.44 8.15
CA THR A 45 -2.83 -10.06 9.56
C THR A 45 -2.06 -8.74 9.76
N ILE A 46 -0.75 -8.71 9.49
CA ILE A 46 0.12 -7.57 9.82
C ILE A 46 -0.24 -6.33 8.97
N TYR A 47 -0.30 -6.48 7.65
CA TYR A 47 -0.64 -5.38 6.75
C TYR A 47 -2.09 -4.91 6.97
N ALA A 48 -3.05 -5.83 7.03
CA ALA A 48 -4.46 -5.51 7.26
C ALA A 48 -4.64 -4.68 8.55
N GLU A 49 -4.05 -5.10 9.67
CA GLU A 49 -4.13 -4.36 10.93
C GLU A 49 -3.37 -3.02 10.85
N GLY A 50 -2.24 -2.97 10.16
CA GLY A 50 -1.45 -1.74 9.99
C GLY A 50 -2.18 -0.69 9.17
N GLN A 51 -2.87 -1.12 8.11
CA GLN A 51 -3.73 -0.26 7.30
C GLN A 51 -4.96 0.20 8.09
N ARG A 52 -5.62 -0.71 8.80
CA ARG A 52 -6.81 -0.42 9.63
C ARG A 52 -6.51 0.63 10.69
N ARG A 53 -5.44 0.45 11.48
CA ARG A 53 -5.02 1.42 12.51
C ARG A 53 -4.62 2.77 11.94
N TYR A 54 -4.00 2.79 10.75
CA TYR A 54 -3.68 4.05 10.08
C TYR A 54 -4.95 4.81 9.67
N VAL A 55 -5.92 4.14 9.06
CA VAL A 55 -7.20 4.75 8.69
C VAL A 55 -8.02 5.20 9.92
N GLU A 56 -7.94 4.47 11.04
CA GLU A 56 -8.52 4.90 12.34
C GLU A 56 -8.00 6.23 12.84
N SER A 57 -6.74 6.55 12.54
CA SER A 57 -6.12 7.82 12.91
C SER A 57 -6.54 9.01 12.02
N LEU A 58 -7.22 8.74 10.89
CA LEU A 58 -7.72 9.77 9.99
C LEU A 58 -9.04 10.39 10.49
N SER A 59 -9.65 11.24 9.65
CA SER A 59 -10.88 11.96 9.97
C SER A 59 -12.02 11.05 10.46
N ALA A 60 -12.94 11.60 11.27
CA ALA A 60 -14.13 10.89 11.71
C ALA A 60 -14.98 10.35 10.54
N TYR A 61 -14.94 11.02 9.38
CA TYR A 61 -15.56 10.56 8.15
C TYR A 61 -14.86 9.32 7.56
N ALA A 62 -13.52 9.30 7.55
CA ALA A 62 -12.75 8.13 7.10
C ALA A 62 -13.07 6.88 7.92
N ARG A 63 -13.40 7.06 9.21
CA ARG A 63 -13.80 5.95 10.09
C ARG A 63 -15.10 5.27 9.67
N GLN A 64 -16.00 5.95 8.95
CA GLN A 64 -17.21 5.31 8.42
C GLN A 64 -16.88 4.18 7.43
N PHE A 65 -15.73 4.26 6.76
CA PHE A 65 -15.27 3.23 5.84
C PHE A 65 -14.48 2.09 6.53
N LEU A 66 -14.16 2.22 7.82
CA LEU A 66 -13.48 1.16 8.57
C LEU A 66 -14.39 -0.04 8.84
N GLU A 67 -15.70 0.17 8.98
CA GLU A 67 -16.66 -0.93 9.19
C GLU A 67 -16.67 -1.92 8.01
N MET A 68 -16.20 -1.49 6.84
CA MET A 68 -16.02 -2.35 5.67
C MET A 68 -14.69 -3.14 5.69
N MET A 69 -13.73 -2.74 6.51
CA MET A 69 -12.46 -3.46 6.66
C MET A 69 -12.62 -4.54 7.73
N GLN A 70 -12.54 -5.81 7.33
CA GLN A 70 -12.51 -6.90 8.29
C GLN A 70 -11.29 -6.76 9.20
N LYS A 71 -11.54 -6.77 10.51
CA LYS A 71 -10.48 -6.85 11.52
C LYS A 71 -9.92 -8.28 11.48
N PRO A 72 -8.60 -8.47 11.34
CA PRO A 72 -8.01 -9.81 11.33
C PRO A 72 -8.18 -10.50 12.67
N ASP A 73 -8.25 -11.84 12.64
CA ASP A 73 -8.32 -12.67 13.84
C ASP A 73 -6.93 -12.78 14.48
N VAL A 74 -6.67 -11.84 15.40
CA VAL A 74 -5.45 -11.74 16.20
C VAL A 74 -5.79 -11.16 17.57
N ASP A 75 -5.16 -11.67 18.63
CA ASP A 75 -5.42 -11.16 19.98
C ASP A 75 -4.84 -9.77 20.17
N HIS A 76 -3.57 -9.60 19.80
CA HIS A 76 -2.87 -8.34 19.99
C HIS A 76 -1.70 -8.16 19.03
N ILE A 77 -1.51 -6.92 18.57
CA ILE A 77 -0.32 -6.52 17.84
C ILE A 77 0.23 -5.22 18.42
N GLU A 78 1.51 -5.22 18.76
CA GLU A 78 2.24 -4.10 19.35
C GLU A 78 3.44 -3.70 18.49
N GLY A 79 3.82 -2.42 18.52
CA GLY A 79 4.93 -1.93 17.69
C GLY A 79 4.65 -1.88 16.19
N LEU A 80 3.38 -1.86 15.77
CA LEU A 80 2.98 -1.80 14.36
C LEU A 80 3.07 -0.38 13.79
N SER A 81 3.74 -0.23 12.65
CA SER A 81 3.72 1.01 11.85
C SER A 81 2.52 1.03 10.89
N PRO A 82 2.13 2.20 10.36
CA PRO A 82 1.33 2.24 9.14
C PRO A 82 1.95 1.35 8.06
N ALA A 83 1.14 0.45 7.50
CA ALA A 83 1.61 -0.57 6.58
C ALA A 83 1.18 -0.26 5.14
N ILE A 84 2.05 -0.59 4.18
CA ILE A 84 1.80 -0.47 2.73
C ILE A 84 2.11 -1.84 2.12
N SER A 85 1.16 -2.41 1.37
CA SER A 85 1.43 -3.62 0.59
C SER A 85 1.90 -3.25 -0.81
N ILE A 86 2.93 -3.95 -1.26
CA ILE A 86 3.40 -3.89 -2.65
C ILE A 86 3.23 -5.29 -3.21
N GLU A 87 2.09 -5.49 -3.86
CA GLU A 87 1.70 -6.78 -4.44
C GLU A 87 1.81 -6.73 -5.97
N GLN A 88 2.06 -7.88 -6.58
CA GLN A 88 1.90 -8.06 -8.02
C GLN A 88 0.41 -8.21 -8.37
N LYS A 89 -0.42 -7.21 -8.03
CA LYS A 89 -1.78 -7.13 -8.56
C LYS A 89 -1.70 -6.70 -10.02
N THR A 90 -2.45 -7.37 -10.89
CA THR A 90 -2.52 -7.01 -12.31
C THR A 90 -2.94 -5.55 -12.44
N THR A 91 -2.06 -4.76 -13.07
CA THR A 91 -2.36 -3.36 -13.36
C THR A 91 -3.64 -3.28 -14.18
N SER A 92 -4.55 -2.38 -13.79
CA SER A 92 -5.79 -2.11 -14.52
C SER A 92 -5.49 -1.95 -16.02
N ARG A 93 -6.15 -2.76 -16.86
CA ARG A 93 -5.99 -2.73 -18.33
C ARG A 93 -6.78 -1.57 -18.94
N ASN A 94 -6.50 -0.35 -18.49
CA ASN A 94 -7.03 0.84 -19.13
C ASN A 94 -6.09 1.22 -20.30
N PRO A 95 -6.57 1.25 -21.55
CA PRO A 95 -5.73 1.56 -22.71
C PRO A 95 -5.14 2.99 -22.69
N ARG A 96 -5.67 3.88 -21.85
CA ARG A 96 -5.12 5.24 -21.65
C ARG A 96 -4.09 5.32 -20.52
N SER A 97 -3.88 4.22 -19.78
CA SER A 97 -2.89 4.16 -18.72
C SER A 97 -1.52 3.81 -19.31
N THR A 98 -0.51 4.61 -18.98
CA THR A 98 0.88 4.42 -19.37
C THR A 98 1.77 4.49 -18.13
N VAL A 99 3.05 4.14 -18.26
CA VAL A 99 4.02 4.33 -17.17
C VAL A 99 4.03 5.78 -16.67
N GLY A 100 3.94 6.75 -17.59
CA GLY A 100 3.94 8.17 -17.24
C GLY A 100 2.72 8.61 -16.42
N THR A 101 1.55 8.01 -16.64
CA THR A 101 0.34 8.33 -15.86
C THR A 101 0.33 7.61 -14.51
N VAL A 102 0.84 6.38 -14.42
CA VAL A 102 0.89 5.62 -13.15
C VAL A 102 1.92 6.21 -12.18
N THR A 103 3.01 6.77 -12.71
CA THR A 103 4.07 7.40 -11.91
C THR A 103 3.88 8.90 -11.72
N GLU A 104 2.77 9.46 -12.22
CA GLU A 104 2.47 10.91 -12.23
C GLU A 104 3.48 11.80 -12.97
N ILE A 105 4.54 11.22 -13.56
CA ILE A 105 5.55 11.95 -14.36
C ILE A 105 4.88 12.73 -15.50
N TYR A 106 3.86 12.15 -16.14
CA TYR A 106 3.13 12.82 -17.21
C TYR A 106 2.43 14.10 -16.74
N ASP A 107 1.94 14.15 -15.49
CA ASP A 107 1.31 15.35 -14.95
C ASP A 107 2.32 16.47 -14.70
N TYR A 108 3.51 16.12 -14.19
CA TYR A 108 4.63 17.07 -14.11
C TYR A 108 5.06 17.57 -15.49
N MET A 109 5.14 16.67 -16.49
CA MET A 109 5.46 17.06 -17.86
C MET A 109 4.41 18.02 -18.43
N ARG A 110 3.12 17.78 -18.20
CA ARG A 110 2.06 18.70 -18.64
C ARG A 110 2.20 20.08 -18.04
N LEU A 111 2.49 20.17 -16.73
CA LEU A 111 2.74 21.45 -16.07
C LEU A 111 3.99 22.14 -16.64
N LEU A 112 5.05 21.39 -16.93
CA LEU A 112 6.26 21.91 -17.55
C LEU A 112 5.95 22.51 -18.93
N PHE A 113 5.37 21.73 -19.85
CA PHE A 113 5.04 22.20 -21.19
C PHE A 113 4.02 23.35 -21.19
N ALA A 114 3.05 23.35 -20.27
CA ALA A 114 2.09 24.45 -20.16
C ALA A 114 2.73 25.76 -19.68
N ARG A 115 3.80 25.69 -18.87
CA ARG A 115 4.44 26.88 -18.29
C ARG A 115 5.57 27.44 -19.13
N VAL A 116 6.35 26.58 -19.81
CA VAL A 116 7.55 27.01 -20.54
C VAL A 116 7.56 26.58 -22.01
N GLY A 117 6.57 25.79 -22.44
CA GLY A 117 6.45 25.38 -23.84
C GLY A 117 6.01 26.54 -24.70
N ILE A 118 6.74 26.77 -25.80
CA ILE A 118 6.34 27.70 -26.85
C ILE A 118 5.42 26.93 -27.80
N PRO A 119 4.14 27.31 -27.95
CA PRO A 119 3.22 26.61 -28.85
C PRO A 119 3.53 26.96 -30.32
N TYR A 120 3.40 25.97 -31.21
CA TYR A 120 3.56 26.14 -32.66
C TYR A 120 2.35 25.58 -33.40
N SER A 121 1.94 26.27 -34.47
CA SER A 121 0.86 25.84 -35.35
C SER A 121 1.25 24.55 -36.09
N PRO A 122 0.44 23.47 -36.04
CA PRO A 122 0.73 22.25 -36.80
C PRO A 122 0.66 22.42 -38.32
N ALA A 123 -0.10 23.40 -38.83
CA ALA A 123 -0.29 23.62 -40.27
C ALA A 123 0.82 24.46 -40.89
N THR A 124 1.37 25.42 -40.14
CA THR A 124 2.35 26.41 -40.65
C THR A 124 3.73 26.29 -40.02
N GLY A 125 3.85 25.62 -38.86
CA GLY A 125 5.10 25.51 -38.10
C GLY A 125 5.57 26.81 -37.42
N LEU A 126 4.74 27.86 -37.45
CA LEU A 126 5.06 29.16 -36.83
C LEU A 126 4.58 29.20 -35.37
N PRO A 127 5.25 30.00 -34.49
CA PRO A 127 4.79 30.22 -33.12
C PRO A 127 3.33 30.71 -33.09
N ILE A 128 2.56 30.22 -32.11
CA ILE A 128 1.22 30.71 -31.81
C ILE A 128 1.37 31.85 -30.81
N GLU A 129 0.94 33.05 -31.19
CA GLU A 129 0.84 34.22 -30.31
C GLU A 129 -0.49 34.24 -29.54
#